data_AF-A0A4Z1TAU9-F1
#
_entry.id   AF-A0A4Z1TAU9-F1
#
_cell.length_a   1.000
_cell.length_b   1.000
_cell.length_c   1.000
_cell.angle_alpha   90.00
_cell.angle_beta   90.00
_cell.angle_gamma   90.00
#
_symmetry.space_group_name_H-M   'P 1'
#
loop_
_entity.id
_entity.type
_entity.pdbx_description
1 polymer ?
#
loop_
_entity_poly.entity_id
_entity_poly.type
_entity_poly.pdbx_seq_one_letter_code
_entity_poly.pdbx_strand_id
1 'polypeptide(L)'
;MHRFVREELEELKSLERDGELAVLTTEVVEGQGKATIRALNHTLSITISEEGFTCNGSTFPTIDSLLCELVPGFIQARLSKVSARLQSLA
;
A
#
# COMPACT_ATOMS: atom_id res chain seq x y z
N MET A 1 14.97 13.65 -0.92
CA MET A 1 14.99 12.38 -0.18
C MET A 1 13.94 12.25 0.92
N HIS A 2 14.02 12.90 2.09
CA HIS A 2 13.08 12.56 3.19
C HIS A 2 11.60 12.93 2.98
N ARG A 3 11.29 13.85 2.06
CA ARG A 3 9.90 14.31 1.84
C ARG A 3 9.05 13.24 1.14
N PHE A 4 9.55 12.65 0.07
CA PHE A 4 8.85 11.62 -0.70
C PHE A 4 8.48 10.42 0.20
N VAL A 5 9.47 9.83 0.87
CA VAL A 5 9.25 8.69 1.78
C VAL A 5 8.22 9.01 2.87
N ARG A 6 8.20 10.25 3.38
CA ARG A 6 7.19 10.66 4.36
C ARG A 6 5.79 10.73 3.75
N GLU A 7 5.64 11.29 2.55
CA GLU A 7 4.37 11.38 1.84
C GLU A 7 3.80 9.98 1.56
N GLU A 8 4.62 9.06 1.06
CA GLU A 8 4.23 7.66 0.81
C GLU A 8 3.86 6.90 2.09
N LEU A 9 4.57 7.14 3.20
CA LEU A 9 4.21 6.57 4.51
C LEU A 9 2.86 7.10 5.02
N GLU A 10 2.52 8.37 4.74
CA GLU A 10 1.20 8.92 5.07
C GLU A 10 0.10 8.35 4.17
N GLU A 11 0.40 8.05 2.91
CA GLU A 11 -0.52 7.34 2.01
C GLU A 11 -0.84 5.93 2.54
N LEU A 12 0.18 5.18 2.99
CA LEU A 12 -0.01 3.87 3.62
C LEU A 12 -0.95 3.94 4.83
N LYS A 13 -0.78 4.94 5.69
CA LYS A 13 -1.69 5.17 6.83
C LYS A 13 -3.10 5.54 6.39
N SER A 14 -3.24 6.23 5.26
CA SER A 14 -4.56 6.56 4.71
C SER A 14 -5.30 5.29 4.26
N LEU A 15 -4.62 4.43 3.50
CA LEU A 15 -5.18 3.15 3.04
C LEU A 15 -5.53 2.21 4.21
N GLU A 16 -4.76 2.29 5.31
CA GLU A 16 -5.09 1.59 6.55
C GLU A 16 -6.40 2.07 7.17
N ARG A 17 -6.62 3.39 7.22
CA ARG A 17 -7.89 3.96 7.75
C ARG A 17 -9.10 3.58 6.89
N ASP A 18 -8.91 3.44 5.59
CA ASP A 18 -9.95 2.99 4.65
C ASP A 18 -10.16 1.45 4.68
N GLY A 19 -9.38 0.76 5.53
CA GLY A 19 -9.41 -0.69 5.70
C GLY A 19 -9.04 -1.44 4.43
N GLU A 20 -8.27 -0.84 3.52
CA GLU A 20 -7.75 -1.50 2.31
C GLU A 20 -6.54 -2.37 2.63
N LEU A 21 -5.74 -1.96 3.62
CA LEU A 21 -4.60 -2.71 4.13
C LEU A 21 -4.47 -2.48 5.65
N ALA A 22 -3.53 -3.18 6.28
CA ALA A 22 -3.08 -2.89 7.64
C ALA A 22 -1.57 -2.64 7.60
N VAL A 23 -1.09 -1.59 8.27
CA VAL A 23 0.33 -1.30 8.38
C VAL A 23 0.83 -1.92 9.67
N LEU A 24 1.63 -2.98 9.56
CA LEU A 24 2.13 -3.72 10.72
C LEU A 24 3.35 -3.04 11.34
N THR A 25 4.26 -2.57 10.51
CA THR A 25 5.47 -1.84 10.95
C THR A 25 5.86 -0.81 9.92
N THR A 26 6.48 0.28 10.39
CA THR A 26 7.18 1.26 9.54
C THR A 26 8.47 1.69 10.22
N GLU A 27 9.54 1.80 9.45
CA GLU A 27 10.82 2.34 9.88
C GLU A 27 11.41 3.22 8.77
N VAL A 28 12.18 4.23 9.13
CA VAL A 28 12.92 5.06 8.15
C VAL A 28 14.40 4.95 8.48
N VAL A 29 15.17 4.38 7.55
CA VAL A 29 16.60 4.14 7.68
C VAL A 29 17.31 4.77 6.50
N GLU A 30 18.28 5.66 6.76
CA GLU A 30 19.10 6.31 5.72
C GLU A 30 18.31 6.98 4.59
N GLY A 31 17.12 7.50 4.92
CA GLY A 31 16.25 8.16 3.93
C GLY A 31 15.41 7.21 3.07
N GLN A 32 15.44 5.91 3.36
CA GLN A 32 14.51 4.91 2.82
C GLN A 32 13.47 4.54 3.87
N GLY A 33 12.22 4.39 3.45
CA GLY A 33 11.18 3.81 4.29
C GLY A 33 11.22 2.30 4.16
N LYS A 34 10.96 1.57 5.23
CA LYS A 34 10.60 0.16 5.16
C LYS A 34 9.28 -0.01 5.89
N ALA A 35 8.39 -0.79 5.31
CA ALA A 35 7.11 -1.09 5.92
C ALA A 35 6.80 -2.57 5.77
N THR A 36 6.10 -3.12 6.75
CA THR A 36 5.40 -4.39 6.57
C THR A 36 3.92 -4.10 6.54
N ILE A 37 3.25 -4.49 5.47
CA ILE A 37 1.82 -4.28 5.28
C ILE A 37 1.10 -5.62 5.15
N ARG A 38 -0.20 -5.64 5.46
CA ARG A 38 -1.08 -6.78 5.24
C ARG A 38 -2.30 -6.36 4.44
N ALA A 39 -2.55 -7.02 3.31
CA ALA A 39 -3.74 -6.82 2.49
C ALA A 39 -4.34 -8.17 2.10
N LEU A 40 -5.65 -8.36 2.27
CA LEU A 40 -6.37 -9.61 1.96
C LEU A 40 -5.67 -10.90 2.47
N ASN A 41 -5.12 -10.86 3.67
CA ASN A 41 -4.33 -11.95 4.30
C ASN A 41 -2.92 -12.19 3.73
N HIS A 42 -2.49 -11.43 2.73
CA HIS A 42 -1.11 -11.41 2.26
C HIS A 42 -0.30 -10.40 3.07
N THR A 43 0.86 -10.82 3.57
CA THR A 43 1.80 -9.92 4.27
C THR A 43 2.98 -9.63 3.35
N LEU A 44 3.27 -8.36 3.12
CA LEU A 44 4.33 -7.89 2.23
C LEU A 44 5.31 -7.02 3.02
N SER A 45 6.61 -7.27 2.81
CA SER A 45 7.68 -6.39 3.28
C SER A 45 8.12 -5.52 2.12
N ILE A 46 7.97 -4.21 2.27
CA ILE A 46 8.20 -3.23 1.21
C ILE A 46 9.26 -2.22 1.64
N THR A 47 10.10 -1.83 0.69
CA THR A 47 11.01 -0.69 0.80
C THR A 47 10.45 0.46 -0.01
N ILE A 48 10.52 1.68 0.52
CA ILE A 48 9.99 2.91 -0.07
C ILE A 48 11.18 3.83 -0.32
N SER A 49 11.41 4.20 -1.57
CA SER A 49 12.48 5.09 -2.01
C SER A 49 11.96 6.03 -3.09
N GLU A 50 12.77 6.99 -3.56
CA GLU A 50 12.36 7.89 -4.66
C GLU A 50 12.07 7.16 -5.98
N GLU A 51 12.49 5.90 -6.11
CA GLU A 51 12.18 5.05 -7.27
C GLU A 51 10.82 4.36 -7.14
N GLY A 52 10.18 4.42 -5.97
CA GLY A 52 8.88 3.85 -5.66
C GLY A 52 8.95 2.79 -4.55
N PHE A 53 8.08 1.79 -4.67
CA PHE A 53 7.89 0.71 -3.71
C PHE A 53 8.54 -0.58 -4.19
N THR A 54 9.57 -1.05 -3.50
CA THR A 54 10.24 -2.31 -3.82
C THR A 54 9.76 -3.45 -2.93
N CYS A 55 9.33 -4.56 -3.53
CA CYS A 55 8.98 -5.80 -2.84
C CYS A 55 9.52 -7.00 -3.63
N ASN A 56 10.16 -7.95 -2.95
CA ASN A 56 10.75 -9.15 -3.58
C ASN A 56 11.69 -8.86 -4.77
N GLY A 57 12.38 -7.70 -4.76
CA GLY A 57 13.29 -7.28 -5.82
C GLY A 57 12.62 -6.61 -7.04
N SER A 58 11.30 -6.45 -7.04
CA SER A 58 10.56 -5.69 -8.05
C SER A 58 10.16 -4.32 -7.51
N THR A 59 10.33 -3.28 -8.31
CA THR A 59 9.96 -1.90 -7.95
C THR A 59 8.68 -1.49 -8.67
N PHE A 60 7.73 -0.93 -7.92
CA PHE A 60 6.44 -0.47 -8.37
C PHE A 60 6.34 1.04 -8.15
N PRO A 61 5.77 1.81 -9.10
CA PRO A 61 5.72 3.26 -9.00
C PRO A 61 4.83 3.75 -7.85
N THR A 62 3.81 2.97 -7.47
CA THR A 62 2.88 3.32 -6.39
C THR A 62 2.51 2.09 -5.57
N ILE A 63 1.98 2.32 -4.37
CA ILE A 63 1.45 1.24 -3.53
C ILE A 63 0.28 0.52 -4.20
N ASP A 64 -0.58 1.25 -4.91
CA ASP A 64 -1.70 0.67 -5.65
C ASP A 64 -1.24 -0.32 -6.71
N SER A 65 -0.21 0.02 -7.50
CA SER A 65 0.40 -0.90 -8.46
C SER A 65 0.97 -2.13 -7.77
N LEU A 66 1.67 -1.95 -6.65
CA LEU A 66 2.23 -3.06 -5.88
C LEU A 66 1.14 -4.01 -5.38
N LEU A 67 0.05 -3.48 -4.81
CA LEU A 67 -1.05 -4.28 -4.29
C LEU A 67 -1.82 -4.99 -5.41
N CYS A 68 -2.04 -4.31 -6.54
CA CYS A 68 -2.71 -4.93 -7.68
C CYS A 68 -1.92 -6.12 -8.26
N GLU A 69 -0.59 -6.03 -8.29
CA GLU A 69 0.28 -7.07 -8.84
C GLU A 69 0.57 -8.20 -7.84
N LEU A 70 0.81 -7.87 -6.56
CA LEU A 70 1.30 -8.84 -5.57
C LEU A 70 0.22 -9.43 -4.66
N VAL A 71 -0.98 -8.85 -4.62
CA VAL A 71 -2.09 -9.30 -3.77
C VAL A 71 -3.23 -9.82 -4.64
N PRO A 72 -3.30 -11.14 -4.87
CA PRO A 72 -4.40 -11.75 -5.61
C PRO A 72 -5.76 -11.34 -5.04
N GLY A 73 -6.68 -10.97 -5.92
CA GLY A 73 -8.03 -10.54 -5.54
C GLY A 73 -8.14 -9.11 -5.01
N PHE A 74 -7.03 -8.35 -4.90
CA PHE A 74 -7.06 -6.96 -4.45
C PHE A 74 -7.97 -6.07 -5.30
N ILE A 75 -7.81 -6.15 -6.63
CA ILE A 75 -8.66 -5.40 -7.58
C ILE A 75 -10.14 -5.75 -7.37
N GLN A 76 -10.46 -7.04 -7.23
CA GLN A 76 -11.84 -7.48 -7.04
C GLN A 76 -12.41 -6.94 -5.72
N ALA A 77 -11.67 -7.04 -4.62
CA ALA A 77 -12.09 -6.50 -3.33
C ALA A 77 -12.31 -4.99 -3.37
N ARG A 78 -11.43 -4.25 -4.05
CA ARG A 78 -11.53 -2.79 -4.21
C ARG A 78 -12.76 -2.40 -5.03
N LEU A 79 -13.00 -3.07 -6.16
CA LEU A 79 -14.20 -2.86 -6.97
C LEU A 79 -15.48 -3.22 -6.21
N SER A 80 -15.49 -4.29 -5.41
CA SER A 80 -16.62 -4.62 -4.55
C SER A 80 -16.93 -3.52 -3.52
N LYS A 81 -15.90 -2.92 -2.90
CA LYS A 81 -16.09 -1.77 -1.99
C LYS A 81 -16.68 -0.57 -2.72
N VAL A 82 -16.17 -0.23 -3.91
CA VAL A 82 -16.70 0.89 -4.71
C VAL A 82 -18.16 0.65 -5.08
N SER A 83 -18.49 -0.56 -5.54
CA SER A 83 -19.87 -0.93 -5.87
C SER A 83 -20.81 -0.83 -4.67
N ALA A 84 -20.41 -1.32 -3.50
CA ALA A 84 -21.19 -1.22 -2.28
C ALA A 84 -21.42 0.25 -1.84
N ARG A 85 -20.38 1.10 -1.96
CA ARG A 85 -20.51 2.54 -1.67
C ARG A 85 -21.47 3.23 -2.63
N LEU A 86 -21.39 2.94 -3.92
CA LEU A 86 -22.32 3.49 -4.92
C LEU A 86 -23.76 3.06 -4.64
N GLN A 87 -23.99 1.80 -4.27
CA GLN A 87 -25.32 1.32 -3.88
C GLN A 87 -25.85 2.00 -2.61
N SER A 88 -24.98 2.36 -1.66
CA SER A 88 -25.40 3.07 -0.44
C SER A 88 -25.76 4.54 -0.65
N LEU A 89 -25.40 5.11 -1.80
CA LEU A 89 -25.66 6.51 -2.15
C LEU A 89 -26.90 6.69 -3.05
N ALA A 90 -27.43 5.61 -3.61
CA ALA A 90 -28.60 5.58 -4.48
C ALA A 90 -29.88 5.29 -3.68
#